data_AF-A0A950NGF9-F1
#
_entry.id   AF-A0A950NGF9-F1
#
_cell.length_a   1.000
_cell.length_b   1.000
_cell.length_c   1.000
_cell.angle_alpha   90.00
_cell.angle_beta   90.00
_cell.angle_gamma   90.00
#
_symmetry.space_group_name_H-M   'P 1'
#
loop_
_entity.id
_entity.type
_entity.pdbx_description
1 polymer ?
#
loop_
_entity_poly.entity_id
_entity_poly.type
_entity_poly.pdbx_seq_one_letter_code
_entity_poly.pdbx_strand_id
1 'polypeptide(L)'
;FVRDLVLDGTYNEHFDPLEPEAMTALRRAWDTICRSFAACKRGGLLDDIASFDRQLARHPIVGVADDESHTPQHIDLTAGAFAQLVFDATYSYTFYRDLPAALVAARHRDLVPIERLAAEDAAFNAGGGAPSSYSAGDLAAVSCHDYPTAWDRRSSGAARAAELARAIGRLRARVFFPFPKRVWLASLDENELVYGCLRWPRTTVPDPPFPPSVSFPRIPVLVLDGLLDQATPLGDASRVAAAWPDATFVPVANSNHITAQVDFLHCVSVITRRYLATGRAGDTSCAPRVPPQYVVPRFPTSVHHAPEAVPAGPADHSTRLGRQTAWVATETVGDALERWYNLLAGGPGYGLYGGSFGVSGGYYAYGPLVLRFHSTRFVPDLAVSGTATWDRKASVLRARLTVAGPHGLSGRLRIEWSTDEKRATATEELTIDKRSVTLEMPAAYSAHG
;
A
#
# COMPACT_ATOMS: atom_id res chain seq x y z
N PHE A 1 17.52 16.10 -28.53
CA PHE A 1 17.70 14.65 -28.82
C PHE A 1 17.51 13.90 -27.52
N VAL A 2 16.61 12.91 -27.51
CA VAL A 2 16.45 12.00 -26.36
C VAL A 2 17.40 10.84 -26.59
N ARG A 3 18.34 10.61 -25.67
CA ARG A 3 19.35 9.56 -25.77
C ARG A 3 18.82 8.20 -25.31
N ASP A 4 18.02 8.21 -24.25
CA ASP A 4 17.47 7.06 -23.53
C ASP A 4 16.24 7.51 -22.75
N LEU A 5 15.34 6.58 -22.44
CA LEU A 5 14.08 6.83 -21.74
C LEU A 5 13.89 5.80 -20.62
N VAL A 6 13.41 6.24 -19.46
CA VAL A 6 12.95 5.37 -18.37
C VAL A 6 11.48 5.67 -18.12
N LEU A 7 10.65 4.63 -18.12
CA LEU A 7 9.22 4.67 -17.81
C LEU A 7 9.00 3.74 -16.61
N ASP A 8 8.46 4.26 -15.52
CA ASP A 8 8.17 3.51 -14.28
C ASP A 8 6.72 3.77 -13.90
N GLY A 9 5.89 2.73 -13.90
CA GLY A 9 4.43 2.85 -13.79
C GLY A 9 3.82 3.55 -15.01
N THR A 10 3.55 2.83 -16.10
CA THR A 10 3.17 3.42 -17.38
C THR A 10 1.81 2.95 -17.89
N TYR A 11 1.02 3.91 -18.39
CA TYR A 11 -0.18 3.63 -19.19
C TYR A 11 0.18 3.31 -20.63
N ASN A 12 -0.56 2.36 -21.19
CA ASN A 12 -0.58 2.06 -22.63
C ASN A 12 -1.31 3.18 -23.37
N GLU A 13 -0.86 3.54 -24.58
CA GLU A 13 -1.49 4.60 -25.38
C GLU A 13 -2.91 4.25 -25.91
N HIS A 14 -3.33 2.99 -25.74
CA HIS A 14 -4.65 2.47 -26.14
C HIS A 14 -5.37 1.73 -24.98
N PHE A 15 -5.57 2.39 -23.84
CA PHE A 15 -6.29 1.82 -22.70
C PHE A 15 -7.82 2.00 -22.78
N ASP A 16 -8.57 1.20 -22.02
CA ASP A 16 -10.04 1.27 -22.02
C ASP A 16 -10.50 2.43 -21.11
N PRO A 17 -11.39 3.32 -21.56
CA PRO A 17 -11.82 4.49 -20.78
C PRO A 17 -12.65 4.16 -19.52
N LEU A 18 -12.94 2.88 -19.25
CA LEU A 18 -13.59 2.39 -18.03
C LEU A 18 -12.66 1.46 -17.21
N GLU A 19 -11.38 1.39 -17.58
CA GLU A 19 -10.26 0.78 -16.85
C GLU A 19 -10.49 -0.62 -16.21
N PRO A 20 -11.13 -1.60 -16.88
CA PRO A 20 -11.22 -2.98 -16.36
C PRO A 20 -9.86 -3.67 -16.12
N GLU A 21 -8.79 -3.16 -16.72
CA GLU A 21 -7.39 -3.53 -16.48
C GLU A 21 -6.95 -3.24 -15.05
N ALA A 22 -7.29 -2.09 -14.49
CA ALA A 22 -7.01 -1.72 -13.10
C ALA A 22 -7.62 -2.77 -12.14
N MET A 23 -8.85 -3.19 -12.42
CA MET A 23 -9.51 -4.24 -11.64
C MET A 23 -8.89 -5.64 -11.81
N THR A 24 -8.22 -5.89 -12.93
CA THR A 24 -7.44 -7.13 -13.10
C THR A 24 -6.17 -7.10 -12.26
N ALA A 25 -5.50 -5.94 -12.18
CA ALA A 25 -4.35 -5.74 -11.32
C ALA A 25 -4.72 -5.78 -9.83
N LEU A 26 -5.81 -5.11 -9.42
CA LEU A 26 -6.35 -5.17 -8.06
C LEU A 26 -6.56 -6.61 -7.61
N ARG A 27 -7.26 -7.43 -8.40
CA ARG A 27 -7.47 -8.85 -8.06
C ARG A 27 -6.17 -9.61 -7.89
N ARG A 28 -5.21 -9.43 -8.81
CA ARG A 28 -3.88 -10.07 -8.74
C ARG A 28 -3.12 -9.65 -7.48
N ALA A 29 -3.16 -8.37 -7.14
CA ALA A 29 -2.47 -7.83 -5.97
C ALA A 29 -3.06 -8.40 -4.68
N TRP A 30 -4.38 -8.34 -4.50
CA TRP A 30 -5.04 -8.88 -3.31
C TRP A 30 -4.99 -10.41 -3.22
N ASP A 31 -4.99 -11.14 -4.34
CA ASP A 31 -4.70 -12.59 -4.35
C ASP A 31 -3.25 -12.88 -3.92
N THR A 32 -2.32 -11.96 -4.21
CA THR A 32 -0.93 -12.06 -3.76
C THR A 32 -0.81 -11.85 -2.25
N ILE A 33 -1.46 -10.83 -1.71
CA ILE A 33 -1.56 -10.58 -0.27
C ILE A 33 -2.23 -11.76 0.44
N CYS A 34 -3.29 -12.33 -0.15
CA CYS A 34 -4.03 -13.45 0.38
C CYS A 34 -3.15 -14.70 0.62
N ARG A 35 -2.12 -14.93 -0.21
CA ARG A 35 -1.18 -16.06 -0.04
C ARG A 35 -0.33 -15.95 1.24
N SER A 36 -0.12 -14.74 1.74
CA SER A 36 0.65 -14.46 2.96
C SER A 36 -0.23 -14.37 4.22
N PHE A 37 -1.56 -14.37 4.07
CA PHE A 37 -2.50 -14.21 5.18
C PHE A 37 -3.15 -15.54 5.60
N ALA A 38 -3.04 -15.92 6.87
CA ALA A 38 -3.49 -17.23 7.35
C ALA A 38 -5.01 -17.44 7.23
N ALA A 39 -5.83 -16.41 7.48
CA ALA A 39 -7.29 -16.53 7.43
C ALA A 39 -7.82 -16.66 5.99
N CYS A 40 -7.01 -16.31 4.99
CA CYS A 40 -7.36 -16.39 3.59
C CYS A 40 -7.64 -17.82 3.09
N LYS A 41 -7.07 -18.82 3.75
CA LYS A 41 -7.25 -20.26 3.43
C LYS A 41 -8.69 -20.76 3.60
N ARG A 42 -9.62 -19.97 4.15
CA ARG A 42 -11.00 -20.38 4.46
C ARG A 42 -12.10 -19.70 3.63
N GLY A 43 -11.79 -18.70 2.80
CA GLY A 43 -12.84 -17.96 2.09
C GLY A 43 -12.41 -16.92 1.06
N GLY A 44 -11.11 -16.69 0.83
CA GLY A 44 -10.60 -15.71 -0.15
C GLY A 44 -10.78 -14.24 0.27
N LEU A 45 -9.69 -13.46 0.21
CA LEU A 45 -9.70 -12.05 0.62
C LEU A 45 -10.65 -11.19 -0.22
N LEU A 46 -10.75 -11.46 -1.53
CA LEU A 46 -11.65 -10.72 -2.42
C LEU A 46 -13.13 -10.92 -2.05
N ASP A 47 -13.52 -12.11 -1.57
CA ASP A 47 -14.88 -12.35 -1.11
C ASP A 47 -15.13 -11.69 0.26
N ASP A 48 -14.11 -11.61 1.11
CA ASP A 48 -14.17 -10.86 2.37
C ASP A 48 -14.35 -9.35 2.12
N ILE A 49 -13.59 -8.78 1.17
CA ILE A 49 -13.75 -7.40 0.68
C ILE A 49 -15.16 -7.19 0.11
N ALA A 50 -15.62 -8.06 -0.78
CA ALA A 50 -16.96 -7.97 -1.36
C ALA A 50 -18.06 -8.05 -0.29
N SER A 51 -17.84 -8.83 0.77
CA SER A 51 -18.79 -8.92 1.88
C SER A 51 -18.85 -7.66 2.71
N PHE A 52 -17.70 -7.02 2.97
CA PHE A 52 -17.64 -5.78 3.71
C PHE A 52 -18.22 -4.61 2.90
N ASP A 53 -17.95 -4.54 1.60
CA ASP A 53 -18.63 -3.60 0.68
C ASP A 53 -20.17 -3.66 0.81
N ARG A 54 -20.75 -4.88 0.77
CA ARG A 54 -22.20 -5.07 0.93
C ARG A 54 -22.72 -4.64 2.30
N GLN A 55 -21.89 -4.70 3.34
CA GLN A 55 -22.24 -4.20 4.67
C GLN A 55 -22.27 -2.67 4.64
N LEU A 56 -21.23 -2.03 4.12
CA LEU A 56 -21.13 -0.56 4.02
C LEU A 56 -22.22 0.04 3.13
N ALA A 57 -22.65 -0.66 2.08
CA ALA A 57 -23.77 -0.23 1.25
C ALA A 57 -25.11 -0.14 2.03
N ARG A 58 -25.22 -0.76 3.21
CA ARG A 58 -26.40 -0.68 4.09
C ARG A 58 -26.14 0.15 5.34
N HIS A 59 -24.91 0.10 5.85
CA HIS A 59 -24.48 0.70 7.09
C HIS A 59 -23.07 1.27 6.90
N PRO A 60 -22.95 2.47 6.30
CA PRO A 60 -21.67 3.17 6.20
C PRO A 60 -21.12 3.45 7.61
N ILE A 61 -19.80 3.49 7.74
CA ILE A 61 -19.15 3.88 8.99
C ILE A 61 -18.87 5.38 8.89
N VAL A 62 -19.56 6.16 9.73
CA VAL A 62 -19.45 7.61 9.77
C VAL A 62 -19.04 8.02 11.18
N GLY A 63 -18.05 8.89 11.30
CA GLY A 63 -17.56 9.30 12.61
C GLY A 63 -16.30 10.13 12.53
N VAL A 64 -15.51 10.07 13.60
CA VAL A 64 -14.21 10.70 13.69
C VAL A 64 -13.23 9.66 14.16
N ALA A 65 -12.12 9.54 13.47
CA ALA A 65 -11.01 8.66 13.84
C ALA A 65 -9.70 9.40 13.65
N ASP A 66 -8.73 9.07 14.49
CA ASP A 66 -7.41 9.66 14.41
C ASP A 66 -6.59 8.99 13.29
N ASP A 67 -5.92 9.81 12.48
CA ASP A 67 -4.94 9.34 11.52
C ASP A 67 -3.62 8.92 12.19
N GLU A 68 -2.61 8.55 11.40
CA GLU A 68 -1.30 8.13 11.90
C GLU A 68 -0.55 9.22 12.69
N SER A 69 -0.92 10.48 12.48
CA SER A 69 -0.40 11.68 13.13
C SER A 69 -1.24 12.10 14.33
N HIS A 70 -2.24 11.28 14.73
CA HIS A 70 -3.21 11.56 15.79
C HIS A 70 -3.97 12.87 15.59
N THR A 71 -4.23 13.17 14.31
CA THR A 71 -5.11 14.24 13.89
C THR A 71 -6.50 13.65 13.67
N PRO A 72 -7.55 14.20 14.31
CA PRO A 72 -8.91 13.74 14.10
C PRO A 72 -9.35 14.00 12.65
N GLN A 73 -9.69 12.94 11.94
CA GLN A 73 -10.26 12.99 10.59
C GLN A 73 -11.74 12.64 10.64
N HIS A 74 -12.55 13.38 9.90
CA HIS A 74 -13.92 12.97 9.65
C HIS A 74 -13.92 11.80 8.66
N ILE A 75 -14.44 10.65 9.09
CA ILE A 75 -14.55 9.47 8.26
C ILE A 75 -15.98 9.32 7.75
N ASP A 76 -16.12 9.09 6.44
CA ASP A 76 -17.37 8.68 5.79
C ASP A 76 -17.07 7.47 4.90
N LEU A 77 -16.86 6.32 5.56
CA LEU A 77 -16.53 5.07 4.87
C LEU A 77 -17.81 4.45 4.31
N THR A 78 -18.21 4.97 3.15
CA THR A 78 -19.25 4.39 2.29
C THR A 78 -18.70 3.21 1.48
N ALA A 79 -19.56 2.50 0.75
CA ALA A 79 -19.14 1.46 -0.20
C ALA A 79 -18.16 1.99 -1.27
N GLY A 80 -18.40 3.21 -1.80
CA GLY A 80 -17.52 3.83 -2.80
C GLY A 80 -16.17 4.24 -2.21
N ALA A 81 -16.19 4.86 -1.01
CA ALA A 81 -14.96 5.20 -0.28
C ALA A 81 -14.15 3.95 0.08
N PHE A 82 -14.80 2.84 0.45
CA PHE A 82 -14.10 1.58 0.70
C PHE A 82 -13.52 0.96 -0.57
N ALA A 83 -14.19 1.10 -1.73
CA ALA A 83 -13.61 0.67 -3.00
C ALA A 83 -12.35 1.47 -3.36
N GLN A 84 -12.36 2.77 -3.07
CA GLN A 84 -11.20 3.65 -3.22
C GLN A 84 -10.06 3.23 -2.29
N LEU A 85 -10.31 3.07 -0.99
CA LEU A 85 -9.31 2.59 -0.01
C LEU A 85 -8.65 1.26 -0.43
N VAL A 86 -9.43 0.32 -0.99
CA VAL A 86 -8.91 -0.97 -1.49
C VAL A 86 -8.01 -0.79 -2.72
N PHE A 87 -8.29 0.22 -3.55
CA PHE A 87 -7.46 0.59 -4.70
C PHE A 87 -6.21 1.35 -4.28
N ASP A 88 -6.31 2.25 -3.29
CA ASP A 88 -5.22 3.08 -2.75
C ASP A 88 -4.08 2.29 -2.11
N ALA A 89 -4.28 0.98 -1.90
CA ALA A 89 -3.18 0.04 -1.65
C ALA A 89 -2.10 0.07 -2.75
N THR A 90 -2.42 0.55 -3.95
CA THR A 90 -1.45 0.82 -5.02
C THR A 90 -0.44 1.92 -4.65
N TYR A 91 -0.80 2.85 -3.77
CA TYR A 91 0.05 3.97 -3.35
C TYR A 91 0.62 3.78 -1.94
N SER A 92 -0.06 3.02 -1.08
CA SER A 92 0.39 2.77 0.30
C SER A 92 0.34 1.30 0.71
N TYR A 93 1.46 0.80 1.21
CA TYR A 93 1.55 -0.55 1.76
C TYR A 93 0.79 -0.74 3.08
N THR A 94 0.40 0.34 3.79
CA THR A 94 -0.40 0.25 5.02
C THR A 94 -1.72 -0.50 4.78
N PHE A 95 -2.37 -0.26 3.65
CA PHE A 95 -3.62 -0.92 3.29
C PHE A 95 -3.43 -2.42 3.03
N TYR A 96 -2.36 -2.81 2.31
CA TYR A 96 -2.03 -4.23 2.12
C TYR A 96 -1.67 -4.92 3.44
N ARG A 97 -0.95 -4.23 4.34
CA ARG A 97 -0.57 -4.77 5.64
C ARG A 97 -1.79 -5.08 6.50
N ASP A 98 -2.72 -4.14 6.58
CA ASP A 98 -3.67 -4.08 7.69
C ASP A 98 -5.09 -4.51 7.32
N LEU A 99 -5.53 -4.19 6.10
CA LEU A 99 -6.92 -4.41 5.71
C LEU A 99 -7.40 -5.84 5.96
N PRO A 100 -6.63 -6.91 5.64
CA PRO A 100 -7.08 -8.28 5.88
C PRO A 100 -7.45 -8.55 7.35
N ALA A 101 -6.63 -8.09 8.30
CA ALA A 101 -6.92 -8.25 9.73
C ALA A 101 -7.96 -7.25 10.24
N ALA A 102 -8.03 -6.04 9.68
CA ALA A 102 -9.05 -5.05 10.02
C ALA A 102 -10.45 -5.55 9.66
N LEU A 103 -10.60 -6.22 8.51
CA LEU A 103 -11.87 -6.88 8.13
C LEU A 103 -12.27 -7.97 9.13
N VAL A 104 -11.31 -8.72 9.66
CA VAL A 104 -11.57 -9.72 10.70
C VAL A 104 -11.97 -9.05 12.02
N ALA A 105 -11.29 -7.97 12.42
CA ALA A 105 -11.64 -7.21 13.63
C ALA A 105 -13.05 -6.60 13.53
N ALA A 106 -13.40 -6.02 12.39
CA ALA A 106 -14.71 -5.42 12.14
C ALA A 106 -15.86 -6.43 12.25
N ARG A 107 -15.65 -7.69 11.82
CA ARG A 107 -16.62 -8.79 12.04
C ARG A 107 -16.87 -9.08 13.52
N HIS A 108 -15.89 -8.80 14.36
CA HIS A 108 -15.99 -8.89 15.82
C HIS A 108 -16.38 -7.57 16.50
N ARG A 109 -16.85 -6.57 15.72
CA ARG A 109 -17.27 -5.24 16.17
C ARG A 109 -16.14 -4.37 16.74
N ASP A 110 -14.90 -4.72 16.46
CA ASP A 110 -13.77 -3.84 16.69
C ASP A 110 -13.50 -3.05 15.41
N LEU A 111 -13.95 -1.80 15.39
CA LEU A 111 -13.85 -0.92 14.24
C LEU A 111 -12.56 -0.08 14.23
N VAL A 112 -11.82 -0.02 15.35
CA VAL A 112 -10.66 0.87 15.49
C VAL A 112 -9.64 0.68 14.36
N PRO A 113 -9.29 -0.57 13.93
CA PRO A 113 -8.35 -0.74 12.83
C PRO A 113 -8.88 -0.24 11.47
N ILE A 114 -10.16 -0.46 11.16
CA ILE A 114 -10.73 -0.02 9.86
C ILE A 114 -10.98 1.49 9.85
N GLU A 115 -11.33 2.07 11.00
CA GLU A 115 -11.50 3.50 11.17
C GLU A 115 -10.18 4.26 11.03
N ARG A 116 -9.07 3.71 11.56
CA ARG A 116 -7.72 4.25 11.32
C ARG A 116 -7.37 4.21 9.84
N LEU A 117 -7.60 3.09 9.14
CA LEU A 117 -7.34 3.02 7.71
C LEU A 117 -8.17 4.06 6.93
N ALA A 118 -9.45 4.26 7.29
CA ALA A 118 -10.29 5.29 6.67
C ALA A 118 -9.80 6.72 6.97
N ALA A 119 -9.23 6.97 8.15
CA ALA A 119 -8.63 8.26 8.49
C ALA A 119 -7.33 8.50 7.72
N GLU A 120 -6.44 7.50 7.65
CA GLU A 120 -5.19 7.53 6.87
C GLU A 120 -5.48 7.73 5.36
N ASP A 121 -6.58 7.17 4.87
CA ASP A 121 -7.04 7.27 3.48
C ASP A 121 -7.64 8.63 3.10
N ALA A 122 -8.19 9.36 4.07
CA ALA A 122 -8.85 10.65 3.82
C ALA A 122 -7.93 11.68 3.14
N ALA A 123 -6.63 11.63 3.43
CA ALA A 123 -5.64 12.53 2.83
C ALA A 123 -5.35 12.20 1.35
N PHE A 124 -5.37 10.92 0.96
CA PHE A 124 -5.22 10.49 -0.43
C PHE A 124 -6.40 10.98 -1.29
N ASN A 125 -7.58 11.02 -0.66
CA ASN A 125 -8.84 11.35 -1.30
C ASN A 125 -9.22 12.85 -1.22
N ALA A 126 -8.30 13.69 -0.73
CA ALA A 126 -8.48 15.12 -0.78
C ALA A 126 -8.37 15.61 -2.23
N GLY A 127 -9.22 16.55 -2.64
CA GLY A 127 -9.27 17.11 -4.01
C GLY A 127 -8.07 17.98 -4.42
N GLY A 128 -6.87 17.69 -3.89
CA GLY A 128 -5.64 18.40 -4.12
C GLY A 128 -5.24 19.38 -3.00
N GLY A 129 -3.96 19.71 -3.00
CA GLY A 129 -3.35 20.68 -2.09
C GLY A 129 -2.89 21.93 -2.81
N ALA A 130 -1.74 22.48 -2.39
CA ALA A 130 -1.10 23.55 -3.14
C ALA A 130 -0.79 23.09 -4.58
N PRO A 131 -0.98 23.92 -5.61
CA PRO A 131 -0.70 23.56 -7.02
C PRO A 131 0.74 23.11 -7.31
N SER A 132 1.68 23.34 -6.38
CA SER A 132 3.07 22.85 -6.46
C SER A 132 3.24 21.38 -6.04
N SER A 133 2.16 20.74 -5.59
CA SER A 133 2.08 19.30 -5.26
C SER A 133 1.06 18.64 -6.19
N TYR A 134 0.29 17.65 -5.72
CA TYR A 134 -0.82 17.08 -6.49
C TYR A 134 -1.92 18.13 -6.73
N SER A 135 -2.32 18.25 -8.00
CA SER A 135 -3.30 19.22 -8.49
C SER A 135 -4.43 18.51 -9.21
N ALA A 136 -5.59 18.39 -8.57
CA ALA A 136 -6.79 17.81 -9.19
C ALA A 136 -7.23 18.60 -10.44
N GLY A 137 -6.99 19.92 -10.48
CA GLY A 137 -7.28 20.72 -11.67
C GLY A 137 -6.38 20.38 -12.87
N ASP A 138 -5.11 20.05 -12.61
CA ASP A 138 -4.17 19.62 -13.65
C ASP A 138 -4.49 18.20 -14.11
N LEU A 139 -4.78 17.29 -13.17
CA LEU A 139 -5.28 15.94 -13.48
C LEU A 139 -6.53 16.01 -14.36
N ALA A 140 -7.56 16.76 -13.96
CA ALA A 140 -8.78 16.89 -14.76
C ALA A 140 -8.51 17.50 -16.14
N ALA A 141 -7.60 18.48 -16.25
CA ALA A 141 -7.25 19.08 -17.54
C ALA A 141 -6.56 18.08 -18.48
N VAL A 142 -5.59 17.31 -17.96
CA VAL A 142 -4.88 16.28 -18.71
C VAL A 142 -5.82 15.13 -19.06
N SER A 143 -6.52 14.55 -18.09
CA SER A 143 -7.41 13.40 -18.33
C SER A 143 -8.53 13.74 -19.30
N CYS A 144 -9.20 14.90 -19.15
CA CYS A 144 -10.29 15.27 -20.05
C CYS A 144 -9.82 15.68 -21.46
N HIS A 145 -8.56 16.05 -21.62
CA HIS A 145 -7.96 16.35 -22.91
C HIS A 145 -7.34 15.13 -23.59
N ASP A 146 -6.56 14.32 -22.87
CA ASP A 146 -5.72 13.28 -23.46
C ASP A 146 -6.37 11.88 -23.38
N TYR A 147 -7.06 11.55 -22.28
CA TYR A 147 -7.48 10.16 -22.05
C TYR A 147 -8.63 9.74 -22.95
N PRO A 148 -8.68 8.48 -23.42
CA PRO A 148 -9.80 7.98 -24.21
C PRO A 148 -11.14 8.21 -23.48
N THR A 149 -12.21 8.39 -24.24
CA THR A 149 -13.56 8.59 -23.70
C THR A 149 -14.51 7.54 -24.21
N ALA A 150 -15.49 7.14 -23.40
CA ALA A 150 -16.56 6.21 -23.79
C ALA A 150 -17.64 6.85 -24.70
N TRP A 151 -17.43 8.11 -25.12
CA TRP A 151 -18.34 8.96 -25.88
C TRP A 151 -17.59 9.75 -26.98
N ASP A 152 -18.31 10.28 -27.97
CA ASP A 152 -17.75 11.24 -28.94
C ASP A 152 -17.56 12.60 -28.24
N ARG A 153 -16.31 13.08 -28.16
CA ARG A 153 -15.99 14.36 -27.51
C ARG A 153 -16.69 15.57 -28.14
N ARG A 154 -17.21 15.46 -29.36
CA ARG A 154 -18.00 16.50 -30.04
C ARG A 154 -19.50 16.43 -29.70
N SER A 155 -19.97 15.35 -29.09
CA SER A 155 -21.36 15.20 -28.66
C SER A 155 -21.75 16.27 -27.63
N SER A 156 -23.04 16.62 -27.61
CA SER A 156 -23.61 17.46 -26.53
C SER A 156 -23.51 16.76 -25.18
N GLY A 157 -23.55 17.51 -24.07
CA GLY A 157 -23.44 16.91 -22.72
C GLY A 157 -24.46 15.79 -22.45
N ALA A 158 -25.72 15.97 -22.86
CA ALA A 158 -26.74 14.94 -22.72
C ALA A 158 -26.45 13.69 -23.58
N ALA A 159 -25.92 13.88 -24.80
CA ALA A 159 -25.51 12.77 -25.66
C ALA A 159 -24.31 12.01 -25.10
N ARG A 160 -23.30 12.71 -24.55
CA ARG A 160 -22.15 12.09 -23.87
C ARG A 160 -22.59 11.22 -22.69
N ALA A 161 -23.48 11.74 -21.83
CA ALA A 161 -24.02 10.98 -20.70
C ALA A 161 -24.78 9.72 -21.15
N ALA A 162 -25.57 9.83 -22.23
CA ALA A 162 -26.28 8.67 -22.80
C ALA A 162 -25.34 7.64 -23.44
N GLU A 163 -24.26 8.09 -24.09
CA GLU A 163 -23.21 7.24 -24.66
C GLU A 163 -22.46 6.47 -23.57
N LEU A 164 -22.03 7.18 -22.52
CA LEU A 164 -21.38 6.59 -21.34
C LEU A 164 -22.29 5.56 -20.67
N ALA A 165 -23.56 5.90 -20.43
CA ALA A 165 -24.51 4.95 -19.84
C ALA A 165 -24.67 3.68 -20.69
N ARG A 166 -24.69 3.80 -22.03
CA ARG A 166 -24.69 2.65 -22.93
C ARG A 166 -23.40 1.85 -22.85
N ALA A 167 -22.24 2.49 -22.74
CA ALA A 167 -20.95 1.81 -22.57
C ALA A 167 -20.90 1.00 -21.27
N ILE A 168 -21.27 1.61 -20.14
CA ILE A 168 -21.38 0.93 -18.84
C ILE A 168 -22.39 -0.22 -18.88
N GLY A 169 -23.50 -0.05 -19.62
CA GLY A 169 -24.51 -1.08 -19.84
C GLY A 169 -23.98 -2.32 -20.55
N ARG A 170 -22.99 -2.18 -21.45
CA ARG A 170 -22.36 -3.29 -22.18
C ARG A 170 -21.33 -4.05 -21.36
N LEU A 171 -20.79 -3.45 -20.29
CA LEU A 171 -19.82 -4.12 -19.42
C LEU A 171 -20.43 -5.36 -18.76
N ARG A 172 -19.63 -6.44 -18.69
CA ARG A 172 -20.01 -7.67 -17.98
C ARG A 172 -20.31 -7.38 -16.51
N ALA A 173 -21.28 -8.07 -15.91
CA ALA A 173 -21.76 -7.77 -14.56
C ALA A 173 -20.66 -7.82 -13.48
N ARG A 174 -19.68 -8.72 -13.61
CA ARG A 174 -18.59 -8.94 -12.65
C ARG A 174 -17.22 -8.40 -13.11
N VAL A 175 -17.18 -7.51 -14.11
CA VAL A 175 -15.90 -6.98 -14.63
C VAL A 175 -15.07 -6.30 -13.53
N PHE A 176 -15.75 -5.60 -12.61
CA PHE A 176 -15.14 -4.90 -11.49
C PHE A 176 -15.26 -5.65 -10.15
N PHE A 177 -15.41 -6.98 -10.17
CA PHE A 177 -15.33 -7.78 -8.94
C PHE A 177 -13.99 -7.49 -8.21
N PRO A 178 -13.97 -7.24 -6.88
CA PRO A 178 -14.98 -7.59 -5.88
C PRO A 178 -16.19 -6.64 -5.72
N PHE A 179 -16.18 -5.50 -6.41
CA PHE A 179 -17.22 -4.48 -6.29
C PHE A 179 -18.32 -4.61 -7.35
N PRO A 180 -19.56 -4.23 -7.05
CA PRO A 180 -20.58 -3.98 -8.07
C PRO A 180 -20.17 -2.82 -8.99
N LYS A 181 -20.59 -2.84 -10.26
CA LYS A 181 -20.28 -1.77 -11.22
C LYS A 181 -20.58 -0.36 -10.71
N ARG A 182 -21.72 -0.18 -10.05
CA ARG A 182 -22.15 1.11 -9.50
C ARG A 182 -21.26 1.62 -8.35
N VAL A 183 -20.58 0.71 -7.64
CA VAL A 183 -19.73 1.06 -6.51
C VAL A 183 -18.34 1.41 -7.02
N TRP A 184 -17.76 0.57 -7.89
CA TRP A 184 -16.46 0.85 -8.50
C TRP A 184 -16.47 2.19 -9.24
N LEU A 185 -17.45 2.41 -10.13
CA LEU A 185 -17.58 3.66 -10.88
C LEU A 185 -17.94 4.88 -10.01
N ALA A 186 -18.11 4.69 -8.70
CA ALA A 186 -18.36 5.74 -7.73
C ALA A 186 -17.22 5.87 -6.69
N SER A 187 -16.14 5.09 -6.79
CA SER A 187 -14.90 5.39 -6.08
C SER A 187 -14.32 6.70 -6.62
N LEU A 188 -13.50 7.38 -5.82
CA LEU A 188 -13.11 8.77 -6.12
C LEU A 188 -12.40 8.89 -7.48
N ASP A 189 -11.31 8.15 -7.67
CA ASP A 189 -10.48 8.24 -8.87
C ASP A 189 -11.24 7.82 -10.12
N GLU A 190 -11.90 6.66 -10.06
CA GLU A 190 -12.69 6.15 -11.18
C GLU A 190 -13.85 7.09 -11.51
N ASN A 191 -14.49 7.70 -10.51
CA ASN A 191 -15.56 8.66 -10.76
C ASN A 191 -15.04 9.92 -11.47
N GLU A 192 -13.89 10.44 -11.02
CA GLU A 192 -13.22 11.58 -11.63
C GLU A 192 -12.85 11.29 -13.09
N LEU A 193 -12.22 10.16 -13.37
CA LEU A 193 -11.79 9.79 -14.72
C LEU A 193 -12.97 9.47 -15.66
N VAL A 194 -13.99 8.73 -15.19
CA VAL A 194 -15.11 8.29 -16.03
C VAL A 194 -16.18 9.36 -16.21
N TYR A 195 -16.55 10.08 -15.15
CA TYR A 195 -17.66 11.05 -15.18
C TYR A 195 -17.21 12.50 -15.14
N GLY A 196 -16.04 12.81 -14.57
CA GLY A 196 -15.55 14.17 -14.37
C GLY A 196 -15.49 14.96 -15.68
N CYS A 197 -15.19 14.28 -16.78
CA CYS A 197 -15.04 14.89 -18.11
C CYS A 197 -16.35 15.10 -18.89
N LEU A 198 -17.52 14.68 -18.37
CA LEU A 198 -18.80 14.84 -19.08
C LEU A 198 -19.10 16.31 -19.40
N ARG A 199 -18.72 17.22 -18.50
CA ARG A 199 -18.94 18.67 -18.62
C ARG A 199 -17.73 19.41 -19.23
N TRP A 200 -16.67 18.70 -19.62
CA TRP A 200 -15.52 19.32 -20.25
C TRP A 200 -15.93 20.05 -21.54
N PRO A 201 -15.38 21.24 -21.85
CA PRO A 201 -15.75 21.98 -23.05
C PRO A 201 -15.69 21.12 -24.32
N ARG A 202 -16.61 21.36 -25.25
CA ARG A 202 -16.63 20.63 -26.52
C ARG A 202 -15.37 20.93 -27.31
N THR A 203 -14.63 19.89 -27.69
CA THR A 203 -13.49 20.03 -28.59
C THR A 203 -13.99 20.49 -29.96
N THR A 204 -13.57 21.68 -30.38
CA THR A 204 -13.87 22.22 -31.71
C THR A 204 -12.76 21.94 -32.72
N VAL A 205 -11.55 21.62 -32.22
CA VAL A 205 -10.38 21.24 -32.99
C VAL A 205 -9.89 19.89 -32.46
N PRO A 206 -9.71 18.87 -33.32
CA PRO A 206 -9.07 17.62 -32.92
C PRO A 206 -7.60 17.86 -32.55
N ASP A 207 -7.21 17.45 -31.34
CA ASP A 207 -5.84 17.48 -30.85
C ASP A 207 -5.55 16.20 -30.05
N PRO A 208 -5.33 15.06 -30.72
CA PRO A 208 -5.12 13.78 -30.04
C PRO A 208 -3.70 13.73 -29.43
N PRO A 209 -3.52 13.11 -28.24
CA PRO A 209 -2.21 13.01 -27.60
C PRO A 209 -1.20 12.19 -28.41
N PHE A 210 -1.69 11.28 -29.26
CA PHE A 210 -0.89 10.49 -30.17
C PHE A 210 -1.34 10.70 -31.63
N PRO A 211 -0.40 10.74 -32.58
CA PRO A 211 -0.76 10.73 -33.99
C PRO A 211 -1.47 9.40 -34.36
N PRO A 212 -2.34 9.38 -35.39
CA PRO A 212 -3.10 8.18 -35.77
C PRO A 212 -2.26 6.93 -36.06
N SER A 213 -0.98 7.12 -36.42
CA SER A 213 0.00 6.06 -36.62
C SER A 213 1.25 6.38 -35.81
N VAL A 214 1.23 6.05 -34.52
CA VAL A 214 2.40 6.20 -33.67
C VAL A 214 3.46 5.18 -34.08
N SER A 215 4.69 5.67 -34.30
CA SER A 215 5.88 4.83 -34.49
C SER A 215 6.93 5.30 -33.50
N PHE A 216 7.28 4.42 -32.56
CA PHE A 216 8.28 4.75 -31.56
C PHE A 216 9.69 4.67 -32.15
N PRO A 217 10.57 5.66 -31.89
CA PRO A 217 11.93 5.65 -32.41
C PRO A 217 12.73 4.51 -31.77
N ARG A 218 13.74 4.02 -32.49
CA ARG A 218 14.71 3.06 -31.95
C ARG A 218 15.71 3.79 -31.04
N ILE A 219 15.28 4.06 -29.82
CA ILE A 219 16.14 4.49 -28.71
C ILE A 219 16.04 3.44 -27.58
N PRO A 220 17.08 3.29 -26.75
CA PRO A 220 16.96 2.47 -25.56
C PRO A 220 15.82 2.97 -24.66
N VAL A 221 14.91 2.06 -24.29
CA VAL A 221 13.89 2.32 -23.27
C VAL A 221 13.98 1.29 -22.14
N LEU A 222 13.94 1.75 -20.89
CA LEU A 222 13.73 0.91 -19.71
C LEU A 222 12.28 1.10 -19.25
N VAL A 223 11.54 0.00 -19.17
CA VAL A 223 10.18 -0.03 -18.61
C VAL A 223 10.23 -0.79 -17.29
N LEU A 224 9.72 -0.16 -16.23
CA LEU A 224 9.67 -0.68 -14.87
C LEU A 224 8.22 -0.67 -14.41
N ASP A 225 7.81 -1.70 -13.67
CA ASP A 225 6.49 -1.70 -13.06
C ASP A 225 6.37 -2.73 -11.92
N GLY A 226 5.58 -2.40 -10.91
CA GLY A 226 5.36 -3.18 -9.71
C GLY A 226 4.27 -4.24 -9.90
N LEU A 227 4.48 -5.45 -9.38
CA LEU A 227 3.45 -6.50 -9.46
C LEU A 227 2.19 -6.19 -8.62
N LEU A 228 2.29 -5.28 -7.63
CA LEU A 228 1.18 -4.78 -6.82
C LEU A 228 0.65 -3.42 -7.28
N ASP A 229 1.18 -2.87 -8.38
CA ASP A 229 0.64 -1.66 -9.00
C ASP A 229 -0.74 -1.97 -9.62
N GLN A 230 -1.75 -1.23 -9.14
CA GLN A 230 -3.13 -1.27 -9.60
C GLN A 230 -3.49 -0.06 -10.48
N ALA A 231 -2.76 1.05 -10.32
CA ALA A 231 -2.99 2.31 -11.02
C ALA A 231 -2.46 2.27 -12.44
N THR A 232 -1.24 1.77 -12.64
CA THR A 232 -0.67 1.51 -13.96
C THR A 232 -0.39 0.02 -14.12
N PRO A 233 -1.42 -0.79 -14.46
CA PRO A 233 -1.30 -2.24 -14.46
C PRO A 233 -0.13 -2.75 -15.31
N LEU A 234 0.56 -3.77 -14.79
CA LEU A 234 1.57 -4.56 -15.52
C LEU A 234 1.19 -4.98 -16.95
N GLY A 235 -0.10 -5.18 -17.21
CA GLY A 235 -0.59 -5.47 -18.56
C GLY A 235 -0.30 -4.35 -19.54
N ASP A 236 -0.43 -3.09 -19.11
CA ASP A 236 -0.15 -1.91 -19.91
C ASP A 236 1.34 -1.63 -20.01
N ALA A 237 2.10 -1.75 -18.92
CA ALA A 237 3.56 -1.68 -18.98
C ALA A 237 4.16 -2.70 -19.96
N SER A 238 3.61 -3.92 -20.00
CA SER A 238 4.00 -4.94 -20.97
C SER A 238 3.66 -4.56 -22.42
N ARG A 239 2.55 -3.85 -22.66
CA ARG A 239 2.17 -3.37 -24.00
C ARG A 239 3.07 -2.23 -24.45
N VAL A 240 3.36 -1.28 -23.55
CA VAL A 240 4.32 -0.20 -23.79
C VAL A 240 5.68 -0.80 -24.15
N ALA A 241 6.22 -1.72 -23.34
CA ALA A 241 7.48 -2.38 -23.64
C ALA A 241 7.49 -3.09 -25.00
N ALA A 242 6.37 -3.70 -25.41
CA ALA A 242 6.26 -4.36 -26.72
C ALA A 242 6.17 -3.37 -27.90
N ALA A 243 5.68 -2.16 -27.68
CA ALA A 243 5.56 -1.12 -28.71
C ALA A 243 6.91 -0.44 -29.02
N TRP A 244 7.84 -0.41 -28.07
CA TRP A 244 9.17 0.20 -28.22
C TRP A 244 10.19 -0.79 -28.82
N PRO A 245 10.86 -0.47 -29.95
CA PRO A 245 11.75 -1.42 -30.64
C PRO A 245 13.01 -1.86 -29.89
N ASP A 246 13.41 -1.13 -28.85
CA ASP A 246 14.62 -1.38 -28.04
C ASP A 246 14.31 -1.19 -26.55
N ALA A 247 13.27 -1.90 -26.08
CA ALA A 247 12.85 -1.88 -24.69
C ALA A 247 13.45 -3.02 -23.86
N THR A 248 13.84 -2.69 -22.62
CA THR A 248 14.06 -3.66 -21.55
C THR A 248 12.93 -3.51 -20.53
N PHE A 249 12.15 -4.57 -20.32
CA PHE A 249 11.08 -4.57 -19.31
C PHE A 249 11.52 -5.31 -18.04
N VAL A 250 11.36 -4.67 -16.88
CA VAL A 250 11.70 -5.25 -15.57
C VAL A 250 10.47 -5.20 -14.66
N PRO A 251 9.70 -6.29 -14.56
CA PRO A 251 8.65 -6.41 -13.57
C PRO A 251 9.25 -6.61 -12.17
N VAL A 252 8.74 -5.90 -11.16
CA VAL A 252 9.28 -5.89 -9.80
C VAL A 252 8.30 -6.56 -8.85
N ALA A 253 8.74 -7.66 -8.21
CA ALA A 253 7.87 -8.43 -7.34
C ALA A 253 7.50 -7.63 -6.09
N ASN A 254 6.26 -7.76 -5.62
CA ASN A 254 5.79 -7.16 -4.36
C ASN A 254 5.94 -5.62 -4.24
N SER A 255 6.34 -4.92 -5.31
CA SER A 255 6.35 -3.46 -5.34
C SER A 255 5.02 -2.90 -5.82
N ASN A 256 4.62 -1.76 -5.25
CA ASN A 256 3.44 -0.98 -5.59
C ASN A 256 3.74 0.05 -6.70
N HIS A 257 2.95 1.12 -6.80
CA HIS A 257 3.10 2.14 -7.85
C HIS A 257 4.35 3.00 -7.66
N ILE A 258 5.13 3.06 -8.74
CA ILE A 258 6.51 3.57 -8.87
C ILE A 258 7.51 2.74 -8.09
N THR A 259 8.43 2.10 -8.81
CA THR A 259 9.35 1.10 -8.25
C THR A 259 10.76 1.63 -8.05
N ALA A 260 11.15 2.75 -8.65
CA ALA A 260 12.50 3.31 -8.52
C ALA A 260 12.61 4.35 -7.40
N GLN A 261 11.48 4.89 -6.95
CA GLN A 261 11.40 5.98 -5.98
C GLN A 261 11.34 5.43 -4.55
N VAL A 262 12.21 5.94 -3.66
CA VAL A 262 12.27 5.51 -2.25
C VAL A 262 12.52 3.99 -2.11
N ASP A 263 13.40 3.48 -2.97
CA ASP A 263 13.90 2.09 -2.96
C ASP A 263 14.99 1.90 -1.89
N PHE A 264 14.62 1.32 -0.74
CA PHE A 264 15.59 0.98 0.32
C PHE A 264 16.20 -0.42 0.17
N LEU A 265 15.78 -1.17 -0.85
CA LEU A 265 16.38 -2.47 -1.21
C LEU A 265 17.55 -2.32 -2.17
N HIS A 266 17.81 -1.10 -2.65
CA HIS A 266 18.85 -0.79 -3.63
C HIS A 266 18.75 -1.64 -4.90
N CYS A 267 17.53 -1.99 -5.30
CA CYS A 267 17.29 -2.80 -6.47
C CYS A 267 17.04 -1.91 -7.70
N VAL A 268 15.84 -1.33 -7.78
CA VAL A 268 15.35 -0.65 -8.98
C VAL A 268 16.01 0.72 -9.15
N SER A 269 16.30 1.42 -8.06
CA SER A 269 17.07 2.67 -8.09
C SER A 269 18.49 2.48 -8.64
N VAL A 270 19.10 1.31 -8.41
CA VAL A 270 20.43 0.98 -8.96
C VAL A 270 20.32 0.63 -10.44
N ILE A 271 19.32 -0.17 -10.83
CA ILE A 271 19.02 -0.48 -12.24
C ILE A 271 18.80 0.82 -13.02
N THR A 272 17.96 1.72 -12.51
CA THR A 272 17.64 3.02 -13.13
C THR A 272 18.88 3.90 -13.29
N ARG A 273 19.66 4.10 -12.22
CA ARG A 273 20.89 4.91 -12.29
C ARG A 273 21.92 4.34 -13.25
N ARG A 274 22.08 3.01 -13.27
CA ARG A 274 22.97 2.33 -14.21
C ARG A 274 22.48 2.49 -15.65
N TYR A 275 21.18 2.37 -15.87
CA TYR A 275 20.56 2.54 -17.17
C TYR A 275 20.84 3.94 -17.71
N LEU A 276 20.56 4.98 -16.92
CA LEU A 276 20.86 6.37 -17.28
C LEU A 276 22.36 6.62 -17.51
N ALA A 277 23.25 5.86 -16.87
CA ALA A 277 24.68 6.00 -17.08
C ALA A 277 25.20 5.26 -18.34
N THR A 278 24.58 4.15 -18.73
CA THR A 278 25.17 3.17 -19.66
C THR A 278 24.26 2.72 -20.81
N GLY A 279 22.99 3.09 -20.81
CA GLY A 279 21.96 2.59 -21.72
C GLY A 279 21.60 1.11 -21.52
N ARG A 280 21.97 0.51 -20.39
CA ARG A 280 21.74 -0.92 -20.09
C ARG A 280 21.26 -1.12 -18.66
N ALA A 281 20.24 -1.96 -18.48
CA ALA A 281 19.68 -2.25 -17.16
C ALA A 281 20.68 -2.98 -16.23
N GLY A 282 21.58 -3.78 -16.82
CA GLY A 282 22.55 -4.57 -16.05
C GLY A 282 21.92 -5.80 -15.41
N ASP A 283 22.30 -6.10 -14.16
CA ASP A 283 21.73 -7.20 -13.39
C ASP A 283 20.38 -6.78 -12.79
N THR A 284 19.31 -7.47 -13.18
CA THR A 284 17.95 -7.24 -12.69
C THR A 284 17.47 -8.35 -11.76
N SER A 285 18.35 -9.24 -11.31
CA SER A 285 18.01 -10.43 -10.51
C SER A 285 17.47 -10.10 -9.12
N CYS A 286 17.59 -8.86 -8.65
CA CYS A 286 16.96 -8.37 -7.43
C CYS A 286 15.44 -8.16 -7.58
N ALA A 287 14.95 -7.80 -8.77
CA ALA A 287 13.54 -7.46 -9.00
C ALA A 287 12.56 -8.60 -8.66
N PRO A 288 12.81 -9.88 -9.02
CA PRO A 288 11.97 -10.99 -8.57
C PRO A 288 12.22 -11.40 -7.10
N ARG A 289 13.22 -10.80 -6.43
CA ARG A 289 13.64 -11.12 -5.07
C ARG A 289 13.16 -10.15 -4.00
N VAL A 290 12.58 -9.02 -4.38
CA VAL A 290 11.94 -8.08 -3.44
C VAL A 290 11.05 -8.85 -2.45
N PRO A 291 11.22 -8.65 -1.12
CA PRO A 291 10.47 -9.37 -0.10
C PRO A 291 8.95 -9.18 -0.24
N PRO A 292 8.14 -10.18 0.13
CA PRO A 292 6.68 -10.02 0.17
C PRO A 292 6.26 -8.99 1.22
N GLN A 293 5.22 -8.20 0.90
CA GLN A 293 4.58 -7.31 1.86
C GLN A 293 4.15 -8.09 3.10
N TYR A 294 4.53 -7.58 4.27
CA TYR A 294 4.06 -8.12 5.54
C TYR A 294 2.56 -7.86 5.70
N VAL A 295 1.82 -8.86 6.15
CA VAL A 295 0.38 -8.76 6.45
C VAL A 295 0.20 -9.07 7.92
N VAL A 296 -0.34 -8.11 8.67
CA VAL A 296 -0.56 -8.31 10.10
C VAL A 296 -1.58 -9.45 10.29
N PRO A 297 -1.29 -10.46 11.13
CA PRO A 297 -2.16 -11.62 11.20
C PRO A 297 -3.46 -11.34 11.97
N ARG A 298 -3.46 -10.34 12.86
CA ARG A 298 -4.62 -9.96 13.69
C ARG A 298 -4.43 -8.60 14.35
N PHE A 299 -5.54 -7.89 14.60
CA PHE A 299 -5.62 -6.83 15.61
C PHE A 299 -6.29 -7.38 16.88
N PRO A 300 -5.53 -7.75 17.92
CA PRO A 300 -6.10 -8.24 19.17
C PRO A 300 -6.52 -7.10 20.11
N THR A 301 -7.60 -7.31 20.86
CA THR A 301 -8.15 -6.32 21.81
C THR A 301 -7.40 -6.26 23.14
N SER A 302 -6.44 -7.16 23.36
CA SER A 302 -5.56 -7.19 24.52
C SER A 302 -4.34 -8.09 24.26
N VAL A 303 -3.29 -7.95 25.05
CA VAL A 303 -2.11 -8.83 24.98
C VAL A 303 -2.49 -10.30 25.19
N HIS A 304 -3.48 -10.61 26.04
CA HIS A 304 -3.93 -11.98 26.29
C HIS A 304 -4.61 -12.65 25.08
N HIS A 305 -5.08 -11.86 24.12
CA HIS A 305 -5.70 -12.36 22.88
C HIS A 305 -4.75 -12.28 21.68
N ALA A 306 -3.52 -11.81 21.88
CA ALA A 306 -2.54 -11.73 20.83
C ALA A 306 -2.06 -13.12 20.37
N PRO A 307 -1.64 -13.25 19.10
CA PRO A 307 -0.77 -14.34 18.67
C PRO A 307 0.48 -14.48 19.54
N GLU A 308 1.13 -15.63 19.45
CA GLU A 308 2.32 -15.95 20.23
C GLU A 308 3.54 -15.98 19.30
N ALA A 309 4.63 -15.30 19.70
CA ALA A 309 5.95 -15.66 19.19
C ALA A 309 6.29 -17.10 19.60
N VAL A 310 7.18 -17.78 18.89
CA VAL A 310 7.55 -19.18 19.17
C VAL A 310 8.92 -19.26 19.83
N PRO A 311 9.24 -20.30 20.62
CA PRO A 311 10.59 -20.47 21.17
C PRO A 311 11.62 -20.69 20.05
N ALA A 312 12.76 -19.99 20.15
CA ALA A 312 13.87 -20.09 19.18
C ALA A 312 14.70 -21.40 19.31
N GLY A 313 14.42 -22.20 20.34
CA GLY A 313 15.17 -23.42 20.63
C GLY A 313 14.38 -24.40 21.50
N PRO A 314 14.92 -25.62 21.70
CA PRO A 314 14.22 -26.70 22.40
C PRO A 314 14.05 -26.46 23.91
N ALA A 315 14.85 -25.57 24.50
CA ALA A 315 14.72 -25.17 25.89
C ALA A 315 13.76 -23.97 26.03
N ASP A 316 12.47 -24.24 26.12
CA ASP A 316 11.44 -23.22 26.34
C ASP A 316 11.12 -23.02 27.82
N HIS A 317 11.42 -21.83 28.33
CA HIS A 317 11.01 -21.36 29.66
C HIS A 317 10.05 -20.16 29.59
N SER A 318 9.53 -19.86 28.40
CA SER A 318 8.62 -18.74 28.17
C SER A 318 7.23 -19.07 28.69
N THR A 319 6.56 -18.05 29.21
CA THR A 319 5.13 -18.13 29.51
C THR A 319 4.35 -17.75 28.26
N ARG A 320 3.10 -18.22 28.16
CA ARG A 320 2.17 -17.79 27.11
C ARG A 320 2.08 -16.26 27.02
N LEU A 321 1.89 -15.60 28.15
CA LEU A 321 1.85 -14.14 28.22
C LEU A 321 3.15 -13.50 27.75
N GLY A 322 4.31 -14.09 28.07
CA GLY A 322 5.61 -13.62 27.56
C GLY A 322 5.69 -13.69 26.03
N ARG A 323 5.25 -14.79 25.42
CA ARG A 323 5.21 -14.94 23.96
C ARG A 323 4.26 -13.99 23.26
N GLN A 324 3.11 -13.73 23.87
CA GLN A 324 2.14 -12.73 23.39
C GLN A 324 2.68 -11.31 23.51
N THR A 325 3.37 -11.01 24.62
CA THR A 325 4.02 -9.72 24.86
C THR A 325 5.10 -9.44 23.83
N ALA A 326 5.93 -10.44 23.51
CA ALA A 326 6.96 -10.31 22.49
C ALA A 326 6.36 -10.05 21.11
N TRP A 327 5.32 -10.81 20.74
CA TRP A 327 4.59 -10.59 19.50
C TRP A 327 4.05 -9.16 19.38
N VAL A 328 3.35 -8.66 20.40
CA VAL A 328 2.78 -7.30 20.39
C VAL A 328 3.89 -6.24 20.30
N ALA A 329 5.02 -6.43 21.00
CA ALA A 329 6.12 -5.49 20.97
C ALA A 329 6.76 -5.40 19.57
N THR A 330 6.95 -6.52 18.89
CA THR A 330 7.48 -6.58 17.52
C THR A 330 6.49 -6.00 16.51
N GLU A 331 5.19 -6.28 16.64
CA GLU A 331 4.15 -5.65 15.82
C GLU A 331 4.07 -4.14 16.01
N THR A 332 4.32 -3.65 17.22
CA THR A 332 4.37 -2.19 17.47
C THR A 332 5.50 -1.54 16.67
N VAL A 333 6.62 -2.23 16.48
CA VAL A 333 7.73 -1.74 15.65
C VAL A 333 7.38 -1.81 14.16
N GLY A 334 6.79 -2.92 13.70
CA GLY A 334 6.33 -3.07 12.33
C GLY A 334 5.28 -2.04 11.92
N ASP A 335 4.29 -1.80 12.80
CA ASP A 335 3.24 -0.79 12.61
C ASP A 335 3.83 0.61 12.42
N ALA A 336 4.80 0.99 13.27
CA ALA A 336 5.45 2.29 13.19
C ALA A 336 6.32 2.43 11.93
N LEU A 337 7.00 1.37 11.49
CA LEU A 337 7.81 1.39 10.26
C LEU A 337 6.94 1.55 9.01
N GLU A 338 5.81 0.83 8.93
CA GLU A 338 4.91 0.89 7.77
C GLU A 338 4.27 2.29 7.62
N ARG A 339 3.84 2.90 8.74
CA ARG A 339 3.34 4.29 8.75
C ARG A 339 4.43 5.30 8.44
N TRP A 340 5.64 5.10 8.98
CA TRP A 340 6.77 5.99 8.68
C TRP A 340 7.06 6.03 7.18
N TYR A 341 7.04 4.86 6.52
CA TYR A 341 7.35 4.78 5.10
C TYR A 341 6.28 5.49 4.26
N ASN A 342 4.98 5.20 4.45
CA ASN A 342 3.97 5.69 3.51
C ASN A 342 3.39 7.06 3.84
N LEU A 343 3.29 7.44 5.12
CA LEU A 343 2.37 8.50 5.55
C LEU A 343 3.07 9.68 6.26
N LEU A 344 4.08 9.40 7.09
CA LEU A 344 4.58 10.41 8.02
C LEU A 344 5.66 11.34 7.44
N ALA A 345 6.29 11.00 6.33
CA ALA A 345 7.38 11.79 5.70
C ALA A 345 8.49 12.26 6.68
N GLY A 346 8.68 11.57 7.81
CA GLY A 346 9.64 11.92 8.88
C GLY A 346 9.05 12.63 10.11
N GLY A 347 7.74 12.88 10.17
CA GLY A 347 7.02 13.38 11.35
C GLY A 347 6.84 12.33 12.46
N PRO A 348 6.40 12.75 13.67
CA PRO A 348 6.04 11.82 14.73
C PRO A 348 4.77 11.03 14.36
N GLY A 349 4.67 9.79 14.84
CA GLY A 349 3.47 8.96 14.66
C GLY A 349 2.91 8.45 15.97
N TYR A 350 1.77 7.77 15.89
CA TYR A 350 1.03 7.31 17.06
C TYR A 350 0.67 5.82 16.96
N GLY A 351 0.56 5.19 18.13
CA GLY A 351 0.10 3.80 18.22
C GLY A 351 -1.41 3.71 18.01
N LEU A 352 -1.87 2.59 17.44
CA LEU A 352 -3.29 2.32 17.18
C LEU A 352 -4.21 2.59 18.39
N TYR A 353 -3.75 2.29 19.61
CA TYR A 353 -4.50 2.51 20.85
C TYR A 353 -3.83 3.54 21.78
N GLY A 354 -3.06 4.47 21.19
CA GLY A 354 -2.43 5.58 21.88
C GLY A 354 -0.93 5.43 22.13
N GLY A 355 -0.38 6.42 22.84
CA GLY A 355 1.06 6.66 22.89
C GLY A 355 1.61 7.14 21.55
N SER A 356 2.90 7.45 21.50
CA SER A 356 3.52 8.05 20.32
C SER A 356 4.90 7.50 20.04
N PHE A 357 5.41 7.72 18.83
CA PHE A 357 6.80 7.50 18.49
C PHE A 357 7.36 8.68 17.70
N GLY A 358 8.58 9.06 18.03
CA GLY A 358 9.34 10.05 17.27
C GLY A 358 10.21 9.38 16.20
N VAL A 359 10.43 10.07 15.10
CA VAL A 359 11.26 9.60 13.98
C VAL A 359 12.49 10.51 13.85
N SER A 360 13.65 9.92 13.58
CA SER A 360 14.85 10.66 13.16
C SER A 360 15.65 9.89 12.12
N GLY A 361 16.31 10.62 11.23
CA GLY A 361 16.92 10.10 10.01
C GLY A 361 16.16 10.60 8.78
N GLY A 362 16.88 11.08 7.77
CA GLY A 362 16.25 11.67 6.58
C GLY A 362 15.44 10.62 5.81
N TYR A 363 14.24 10.97 5.36
CA TYR A 363 13.36 10.09 4.58
C TYR A 363 14.07 9.64 3.30
N TYR A 364 14.49 10.57 2.44
CA TYR A 364 15.26 10.30 1.21
C TYR A 364 16.76 10.00 1.42
N ALA A 365 17.17 9.58 2.62
CA ALA A 365 18.57 9.26 2.92
C ALA A 365 18.74 7.76 3.15
N TYR A 366 19.95 7.24 2.97
CA TYR A 366 20.31 5.86 3.35
C TYR A 366 21.01 5.78 4.71
N GLY A 367 21.06 6.88 5.47
CA GLY A 367 21.56 6.86 6.85
C GLY A 367 20.62 6.06 7.76
N PRO A 368 21.03 5.70 8.99
CA PRO A 368 20.15 4.98 9.90
C PRO A 368 18.84 5.74 10.16
N LEU A 369 17.74 5.00 10.21
CA LEU A 369 16.45 5.50 10.73
C LEU A 369 16.35 5.10 12.20
N VAL A 370 15.91 6.01 13.06
CA VAL A 370 15.68 5.73 14.49
C VAL A 370 14.27 6.12 14.87
N LEU A 371 13.50 5.14 15.35
CA LEU A 371 12.20 5.29 15.97
C LEU A 371 12.35 5.31 17.49
N ARG A 372 11.73 6.27 18.17
CA ARG A 372 11.72 6.37 19.63
C ARG A 372 10.29 6.28 20.14
N PHE A 373 9.97 5.18 20.81
CA PHE A 373 8.64 4.86 21.31
C PHE A 373 8.41 5.42 22.71
N HIS A 374 7.23 5.99 22.92
CA HIS A 374 6.77 6.60 24.15
C HIS A 374 5.38 6.05 24.50
N SER A 375 5.37 4.98 25.29
CA SER A 375 4.16 4.25 25.70
C SER A 375 3.24 3.92 24.52
N THR A 376 3.80 3.63 23.35
CA THR A 376 3.09 3.30 22.11
C THR A 376 2.31 2.00 22.28
N ARG A 377 1.08 1.96 21.77
CA ARG A 377 0.16 0.84 21.97
C ARG A 377 -0.35 0.31 20.64
N PHE A 378 0.10 -0.90 20.30
CA PHE A 378 -0.53 -1.71 19.25
C PHE A 378 -1.76 -2.47 19.76
N VAL A 379 -1.85 -2.69 21.07
CA VAL A 379 -3.04 -3.20 21.78
C VAL A 379 -3.36 -2.29 22.97
N PRO A 380 -4.62 -2.20 23.42
CA PRO A 380 -5.02 -1.25 24.47
C PRO A 380 -4.23 -1.38 25.77
N ASP A 381 -3.89 -2.60 26.19
CA ASP A 381 -3.38 -2.88 27.53
C ASP A 381 -1.85 -3.06 27.63
N LEU A 382 -1.08 -2.94 26.55
CA LEU A 382 0.38 -3.05 26.56
C LEU A 382 1.06 -1.79 26.00
N ALA A 383 1.77 -1.07 26.86
CA ALA A 383 2.61 0.08 26.46
C ALA A 383 4.02 -0.39 26.10
N VAL A 384 4.52 0.06 24.95
CA VAL A 384 5.88 -0.17 24.46
C VAL A 384 6.65 1.14 24.47
N SER A 385 7.86 1.13 25.03
CA SER A 385 8.76 2.30 25.04
C SER A 385 10.18 1.88 24.70
N GLY A 386 11.00 2.79 24.19
CA GLY A 386 12.40 2.51 23.86
C GLY A 386 12.77 2.96 22.46
N THR A 387 13.67 2.25 21.80
CA THR A 387 14.19 2.65 20.49
C THR A 387 14.31 1.48 19.52
N ALA A 388 13.94 1.69 18.26
CA ALA A 388 14.32 0.83 17.15
C ALA A 388 15.21 1.61 16.16
N THR A 389 16.29 0.99 15.70
CA THR A 389 17.23 1.55 14.74
C THR A 389 17.27 0.64 13.52
N TRP A 390 16.95 1.18 12.35
CA TRP A 390 17.13 0.51 11.07
C TRP A 390 18.41 1.01 10.42
N ASP A 391 19.41 0.13 10.33
CA ASP A 391 20.55 0.36 9.45
C ASP A 391 20.12 0.03 8.02
N ARG A 392 19.76 1.07 7.27
CA ARG A 392 19.29 0.95 5.88
C ARG A 392 20.38 0.52 4.90
N LYS A 393 21.66 0.61 5.27
CA LYS A 393 22.76 0.11 4.41
C LYS A 393 23.04 -1.36 4.64
N ALA A 394 22.94 -1.79 5.90
CA ALA A 394 23.12 -3.19 6.27
C ALA A 394 21.82 -4.01 6.14
N SER A 395 20.69 -3.36 5.87
CA SER A 395 19.36 -3.98 5.86
C SER A 395 19.03 -4.70 7.17
N VAL A 396 19.43 -4.13 8.32
CA VAL A 396 19.19 -4.75 9.64
C VAL A 396 18.47 -3.79 10.56
N LEU A 397 17.37 -4.25 11.14
CA LEU A 397 16.67 -3.56 12.21
C LEU A 397 17.08 -4.12 13.57
N ARG A 398 17.36 -3.23 14.54
CA ARG A 398 17.58 -3.59 15.94
C ARG A 398 16.72 -2.74 16.86
N ALA A 399 15.99 -3.36 17.78
CA ALA A 399 15.20 -2.66 18.78
C ALA A 399 15.65 -3.00 20.20
N ARG A 400 15.53 -2.02 21.10
CA ARG A 400 15.68 -2.15 22.55
C ARG A 400 14.47 -1.50 23.20
N LEU A 401 13.58 -2.34 23.72
CA LEU A 401 12.27 -1.92 24.19
C LEU A 401 12.07 -2.32 25.66
N THR A 402 11.19 -1.58 26.32
CA THR A 402 10.59 -1.93 27.59
C THR A 402 9.08 -1.99 27.41
N VAL A 403 8.45 -2.93 28.09
CA VAL A 403 7.00 -3.10 28.08
C VAL A 403 6.42 -2.92 29.47
N ALA A 404 5.22 -2.35 29.52
CA ALA A 404 4.41 -2.23 30.72
C ALA A 404 2.96 -2.60 30.38
N GLY A 405 2.42 -3.58 31.09
CA GLY A 405 1.12 -4.19 30.78
C GLY A 405 0.26 -4.49 32.00
N PRO A 406 -0.80 -5.29 31.83
CA PRO A 406 -1.75 -5.60 32.90
C PRO A 406 -1.08 -6.36 34.06
N HIS A 407 -1.66 -6.25 35.25
CA HIS A 407 -1.24 -6.99 36.45
C HIS A 407 0.25 -6.82 36.84
N GLY A 408 0.83 -5.65 36.54
CA GLY A 408 2.24 -5.37 36.85
C GLY A 408 3.24 -6.02 35.89
N LEU A 409 2.78 -6.58 34.76
CA LEU A 409 3.64 -7.08 33.70
C LEU A 409 4.64 -6.00 33.29
N SER A 410 5.92 -6.31 33.45
CA SER A 410 7.01 -5.46 32.95
C SER A 410 8.15 -6.32 32.42
N GLY A 411 8.75 -5.86 31.33
CA GLY A 411 9.82 -6.61 30.67
C GLY A 411 10.72 -5.73 29.81
N ARG A 412 11.84 -6.31 29.39
CA ARG A 412 12.78 -5.73 28.43
C ARG A 412 12.91 -6.66 27.24
N LEU A 413 12.97 -6.09 26.04
CA LEU A 413 13.14 -6.82 24.79
C LEU A 413 14.33 -6.27 24.02
N ARG A 414 15.12 -7.18 23.43
CA ARG A 414 15.96 -6.87 22.28
C ARG A 414 15.43 -7.62 21.08
N ILE A 415 15.25 -6.94 19.97
CA ILE A 415 14.70 -7.53 18.75
C ILE A 415 15.66 -7.25 17.61
N GLU A 416 15.87 -8.22 16.73
CA GLU A 416 16.70 -8.06 15.53
C GLU A 416 16.10 -8.85 14.35
N TRP A 417 16.10 -8.25 13.15
CA TRP A 417 15.80 -8.94 11.89
C TRP A 417 16.46 -8.27 10.68
N SER A 418 16.62 -9.04 9.60
CA SER A 418 16.95 -8.52 8.26
C SER A 418 15.69 -7.95 7.59
N THR A 419 15.82 -6.78 6.97
CA THR A 419 14.74 -6.11 6.25
C THR A 419 14.71 -6.40 4.75
N ASP A 420 15.71 -7.10 4.19
CA ASP A 420 15.82 -7.39 2.75
C ASP A 420 15.68 -8.88 2.40
N GLU A 421 15.54 -9.75 3.41
CA GLU A 421 15.37 -11.18 3.20
C GLU A 421 13.89 -11.60 3.04
N LYS A 422 13.65 -12.53 2.12
CA LYS A 422 12.34 -13.18 1.99
C LYS A 422 12.06 -14.02 3.24
N ARG A 423 10.90 -13.80 3.85
CA ARG A 423 10.46 -14.53 5.06
C ARG A 423 11.45 -14.38 6.22
N ALA A 424 12.03 -13.20 6.37
CA ALA A 424 12.87 -12.87 7.51
C ALA A 424 12.13 -13.18 8.83
N THR A 425 12.91 -13.63 9.82
CA THR A 425 12.42 -13.91 11.17
C THR A 425 13.00 -12.86 12.12
N ALA A 426 12.15 -12.30 12.96
CA ALA A 426 12.57 -11.50 14.10
C ALA A 426 12.99 -12.41 15.24
N THR A 427 14.23 -12.25 15.71
CA THR A 427 14.73 -12.87 16.93
C THR A 427 14.54 -11.91 18.10
N GLU A 428 14.02 -12.42 19.21
CA GLU A 428 13.60 -11.63 20.37
C GLU A 428 14.24 -12.17 21.65
N GLU A 429 15.09 -11.38 22.31
CA GLU A 429 15.56 -11.65 23.67
C GLU A 429 14.63 -10.95 24.67
N LEU A 430 13.75 -11.71 25.31
CA LEU A 430 12.78 -11.20 26.28
C LEU A 430 13.26 -11.49 27.70
N THR A 431 13.28 -10.47 28.56
CA THR A 431 13.44 -10.63 30.01
C THR A 431 12.20 -10.13 30.76
N ILE A 432 11.47 -11.03 31.42
CA ILE A 432 10.31 -10.74 32.30
C ILE A 432 10.53 -11.48 33.62
N ASP A 433 10.27 -10.84 34.77
CA ASP A 433 10.38 -11.47 36.10
C ASP A 433 11.71 -12.21 36.34
N LYS A 434 12.83 -11.62 35.88
CA LYS A 434 14.19 -12.20 35.94
C LYS A 434 14.37 -13.50 35.13
N ARG A 435 13.42 -13.88 34.30
CA ARG A 435 13.53 -14.99 33.33
C ARG A 435 13.86 -14.42 31.96
N SER A 436 14.90 -14.95 31.33
CA SER A 436 15.30 -14.59 29.97
C SER A 436 14.98 -15.75 29.03
N VAL A 437 14.35 -15.43 27.90
CA VAL A 437 13.96 -16.40 26.86
C VAL A 437 14.26 -15.81 25.49
N THR A 438 14.58 -16.69 24.55
CA THR A 438 14.75 -16.32 23.14
C THR A 438 13.55 -16.82 22.35
N LEU A 439 12.88 -15.90 21.68
CA LEU A 439 11.69 -16.16 20.89
C LEU A 439 11.92 -15.72 19.44
N GLU A 440 11.07 -16.21 18.56
CA GLU A 440 11.07 -15.92 17.14
C GLU A 440 9.65 -15.69 16.63
N MET A 441 9.50 -14.77 15.67
CA MET A 441 8.28 -14.61 14.89
C MET A 441 8.62 -14.10 13.49
N PRO A 442 7.70 -14.20 12.50
CA PRO A 442 7.91 -13.52 11.23
C PRO A 442 8.23 -12.04 11.45
N ALA A 443 9.21 -11.51 10.72
CA ALA A 443 9.55 -10.10 10.79
C ALA A 443 8.33 -9.25 10.37
N ALA A 444 7.94 -8.31 11.23
CA ALA A 444 6.72 -7.50 11.05
C ALA A 444 6.88 -6.34 10.04
N TYR A 445 8.01 -6.30 9.32
CA TYR A 445 8.31 -5.30 8.29
C TYR A 445 9.49 -5.78 7.42
N SER A 446 9.39 -5.53 6.12
CA SER A 446 10.50 -5.57 5.16
C SER A 446 10.68 -4.20 4.54
N ALA A 447 11.91 -3.89 4.13
CA ALA A 447 12.19 -2.70 3.36
C ALA A 447 11.46 -2.75 2.02
N HIS A 448 10.91 -1.61 1.61
CA HIS A 448 10.23 -1.47 0.33
C HIS A 448 11.22 -1.05 -0.75
N GLY A 449 10.91 -1.51 -1.98
CA GLY A 449 11.73 -1.38 -3.17
C GLY A 449 11.03 -0.61 -4.25
#